data_AF-A0A350ETN1-F1
#
_entry.id   AF-A0A350ETN1-F1
#
_cell.length_a   1.000
_cell.length_b   1.000
_cell.length_c   1.000
_cell.angle_alpha   90.00
_cell.angle_beta   90.00
_cell.angle_gamma   90.00
#
_symmetry.space_group_name_H-M   'P 1'
#
loop_
_entity.id
_entity.type
_entity.pdbx_description
1 polymer ?
#
loop_
_entity_poly.entity_id
_entity_poly.type
_entity_poly.pdbx_seq_one_letter_code
_entity_poly.pdbx_strand_id
1 'polypeptide(L)'
;DPAHLLDPGLLRRQNAAEIFLRLLGDYDSDLRQAAAEALGRIGDPKAIPPLVKAMHDSSRWVGRASAGALQALHWTPESDNDRRLHESLLGR
;
A
#
# COMPACT_ATOMS: atom_id res chain seq x y z
N ASP A 1 -34.37 9.02 -3.23
CA ASP A 1 -33.78 7.73 -2.84
C ASP A 1 -32.27 7.84 -2.96
N PRO A 2 -31.50 7.86 -1.84
CA PRO A 2 -30.05 8.02 -1.88
C PRO A 2 -29.31 6.83 -2.51
N ALA A 3 -30.00 5.71 -2.79
CA ALA A 3 -29.41 4.55 -3.43
C ALA A 3 -28.96 4.78 -4.89
N HIS A 4 -29.46 5.82 -5.56
CA HIS A 4 -29.08 6.10 -6.96
C HIS A 4 -27.75 6.86 -7.11
N LEU A 5 -27.16 7.33 -6.00
CA LEU A 5 -25.91 8.11 -5.99
C LEU A 5 -24.64 7.28 -5.74
N LEU A 6 -24.79 5.98 -5.45
CA LEU A 6 -23.66 5.08 -5.20
C LEU A 6 -23.34 4.29 -6.47
N ASP A 7 -22.28 4.71 -7.15
CA ASP A 7 -21.76 4.03 -8.33
C ASP A 7 -21.26 2.60 -7.94
N PRO A 8 -21.81 1.52 -8.51
CA PRO A 8 -21.42 0.14 -8.17
C PRO A 8 -19.92 -0.14 -8.42
N GLY A 9 -19.33 0.55 -9.42
CA GLY A 9 -17.89 0.46 -9.68
C GLY A 9 -17.05 1.04 -8.55
N LEU A 10 -17.57 2.08 -7.87
CA LEU A 10 -16.92 2.69 -6.71
C LEU A 10 -17.05 1.81 -5.46
N LEU A 11 -18.22 1.19 -5.23
CA LEU A 11 -18.43 0.23 -4.13
C LEU A 11 -17.49 -0.98 -4.24
N ARG A 12 -17.29 -1.49 -5.46
CA ARG A 12 -16.39 -2.63 -5.70
C ARG A 12 -14.91 -2.27 -5.49
N ARG A 13 -14.50 -1.05 -5.86
CA ARG A 13 -13.14 -0.53 -5.61
C ARG A 13 -12.89 -0.26 -4.13
N GLN A 14 -13.85 0.34 -3.43
CA GLN A 14 -13.76 0.59 -1.99
C GLN A 14 -13.60 -0.71 -1.19
N ASN A 15 -14.35 -1.76 -1.56
CA ASN A 15 -14.22 -3.08 -0.92
C ASN A 15 -12.86 -3.75 -1.20
N ALA A 16 -12.32 -3.60 -2.42
CA ALA A 16 -11.02 -4.18 -2.77
C ALA A 16 -9.87 -3.58 -1.95
N ALA A 17 -9.87 -2.26 -1.75
CA ALA A 17 -8.85 -1.58 -0.95
C ALA A 17 -8.82 -2.08 0.50
N GLU A 18 -9.99 -2.26 1.14
CA GLU A 18 -10.08 -2.79 2.50
C GLU A 18 -9.55 -4.21 2.63
N ILE A 19 -9.79 -5.06 1.63
CA ILE A 19 -9.24 -6.43 1.62
C ILE A 19 -7.71 -6.38 1.58
N PHE A 20 -7.12 -5.57 0.69
CA PHE A 20 -5.66 -5.47 0.60
C PHE A 20 -5.05 -4.84 1.86
N LEU A 21 -5.73 -3.88 2.49
CA LEU A 21 -5.29 -3.34 3.78
C LEU A 21 -5.20 -4.42 4.87
N ARG A 22 -6.12 -5.39 4.89
CA ARG A 22 -6.04 -6.54 5.81
C ARG A 22 -4.91 -7.49 5.44
N LEU A 23 -4.74 -7.76 4.13
CA LEU A 23 -3.70 -8.67 3.64
C LEU A 23 -2.27 -8.16 3.88
N LEU A 24 -2.05 -6.86 4.11
CA LEU A 24 -0.75 -6.35 4.58
C LEU A 24 -0.32 -6.93 5.93
N GLY A 25 -1.23 -7.53 6.71
CA GLY A 25 -0.94 -8.21 7.97
C GLY A 25 -0.94 -9.73 7.89
N ASP A 26 -1.05 -10.31 6.68
CA ASP A 26 -1.11 -11.76 6.50
C ASP A 26 0.20 -12.46 6.89
N TYR A 27 0.14 -13.73 7.29
CA TYR A 27 1.33 -14.51 7.63
C TYR A 27 2.18 -14.80 6.38
N ASP A 28 1.53 -14.94 5.23
CA ASP A 28 2.17 -15.20 3.95
C ASP A 28 2.77 -13.91 3.37
N SER A 29 4.10 -13.90 3.19
CA SER A 29 4.80 -12.75 2.62
C SER A 29 4.40 -12.44 1.18
N ASP A 30 3.99 -13.44 0.41
CA ASP A 30 3.60 -13.25 -0.99
C ASP A 30 2.25 -12.52 -1.05
N LEU A 31 1.33 -12.83 -0.14
CA LEU A 31 0.07 -12.10 0.02
C LEU A 31 0.29 -10.66 0.49
N ARG A 32 1.19 -10.45 1.46
CA ARG A 32 1.56 -9.08 1.89
C ARG A 32 2.16 -8.27 0.74
N GLN A 33 3.04 -8.88 -0.06
CA GLN A 33 3.64 -8.22 -1.22
C GLN A 33 2.57 -7.86 -2.25
N ALA A 34 1.72 -8.81 -2.62
CA ALA A 34 0.63 -8.59 -3.59
C ALA A 34 -0.32 -7.49 -3.12
N ALA A 35 -0.61 -7.44 -1.82
CA ALA A 35 -1.42 -6.38 -1.22
C ALA A 35 -0.77 -5.00 -1.35
N ALA A 36 0.53 -4.87 -1.06
CA ALA A 36 1.26 -3.62 -1.20
C ALA A 36 1.24 -3.12 -2.66
N GLU A 37 1.51 -4.01 -3.62
CA GLU A 37 1.44 -3.67 -5.05
C GLU A 37 0.04 -3.23 -5.48
N ALA A 38 -1.00 -3.95 -5.04
CA ALA A 38 -2.38 -3.64 -5.38
C ALA A 38 -2.81 -2.28 -4.82
N LEU A 39 -2.45 -1.97 -3.57
CA LEU A 39 -2.76 -0.68 -2.94
C LEU A 39 -2.09 0.49 -3.68
N GLY A 40 -0.84 0.33 -4.13
CA GLY A 40 -0.17 1.32 -4.97
C GLY A 40 -0.89 1.57 -6.30
N ARG A 41 -1.40 0.51 -6.95
CA ARG A 41 -2.19 0.62 -8.20
C ARG A 41 -3.58 1.24 -7.98
N ILE A 42 -4.20 0.98 -6.82
CA ILE A 42 -5.50 1.56 -6.46
C ILE A 42 -5.37 3.07 -6.26
N GLY A 43 -4.25 3.52 -5.69
CA GLY A 43 -3.98 4.95 -5.56
C GLY A 43 -4.75 5.64 -4.42
N ASP A 44 -5.34 4.88 -3.48
CA ASP A 44 -6.03 5.47 -2.32
C ASP A 44 -5.01 5.94 -1.27
N PRO A 45 -4.94 7.25 -0.95
CA PRO A 45 -4.03 7.78 0.05
C PRO A 45 -4.20 7.17 1.45
N LYS A 46 -5.37 6.56 1.75
CA LYS A 46 -5.58 5.83 3.02
C LYS A 46 -4.64 4.64 3.18
N ALA A 47 -4.04 4.14 2.10
CA ALA A 47 -3.05 3.08 2.13
C ALA A 47 -1.68 3.54 2.64
N ILE A 48 -1.41 4.86 2.69
CA ILE A 48 -0.08 5.38 3.03
C ILE A 48 0.40 4.90 4.41
N PRO A 49 -0.32 5.09 5.53
CA PRO A 49 0.22 4.67 6.83
C PRO A 49 0.48 3.15 6.95
N PRO A 50 -0.43 2.27 6.46
CA PRO A 50 -0.17 0.83 6.40
C PRO A 50 1.03 0.45 5.51
N LEU A 51 1.20 1.13 4.37
CA LEU A 51 2.35 0.91 3.48
C LEU A 51 3.66 1.38 4.13
N VAL A 52 3.69 2.53 4.81
CA VAL A 52 4.87 2.97 5.57
C VAL A 52 5.29 1.90 6.58
N LYS A 53 4.33 1.29 7.30
CA LYS A 53 4.61 0.16 8.18
C LYS A 53 5.15 -1.07 7.43
N ALA A 54 4.54 -1.43 6.29
CA ALA A 54 4.97 -2.56 5.46
C ALA A 54 6.34 -2.34 4.79
N MET A 55 6.83 -1.10 4.70
CA MET A 55 8.20 -0.81 4.24
C MET A 55 9.27 -1.40 5.17
N HIS A 56 8.93 -1.57 6.46
CA HIS A 56 9.76 -2.18 7.50
C HIS A 56 9.46 -3.67 7.70
N ASP A 57 8.77 -4.32 6.76
CA ASP A 57 8.48 -5.76 6.83
C ASP A 57 9.77 -6.60 6.83
N SER A 58 9.71 -7.77 7.48
CA SER A 58 10.84 -8.71 7.53
C SER A 58 11.20 -9.27 6.15
N SER A 59 10.23 -9.36 5.25
CA SER A 59 10.46 -9.68 3.85
C SER A 59 10.89 -8.45 3.07
N ARG A 60 12.11 -8.50 2.52
CA ARG A 60 12.64 -7.45 1.63
C ARG A 60 11.75 -7.21 0.41
N TRP A 61 11.04 -8.23 -0.07
CA TRP A 61 10.14 -8.11 -1.21
C TRP A 61 8.89 -7.30 -0.88
N VAL A 62 8.31 -7.52 0.30
CA VAL A 62 7.19 -6.73 0.82
C VAL A 62 7.62 -5.27 1.02
N GLY A 63 8.78 -5.06 1.64
CA GLY A 63 9.33 -3.72 1.81
C GLY A 63 9.50 -2.98 0.48
N ARG A 64 10.06 -3.66 -0.54
CA ARG A 64 10.26 -3.09 -1.88
C ARG A 64 8.95 -2.79 -2.59
N ALA A 65 7.98 -3.69 -2.52
CA ALA A 65 6.64 -3.46 -3.06
C ALA A 65 5.98 -2.25 -2.39
N SER A 66 6.10 -2.14 -1.07
CA SER A 66 5.59 -1.00 -0.33
C SER A 66 6.27 0.31 -0.70
N ALA A 67 7.60 0.33 -0.84
CA ALA A 67 8.34 1.50 -1.29
C ALA A 67 7.89 1.96 -2.69
N GLY A 68 7.65 1.02 -3.61
CA GLY A 68 7.10 1.31 -4.93
C GLY A 68 5.69 1.89 -4.86
N ALA A 69 4.82 1.33 -4.01
CA ALA A 69 3.47 1.83 -3.80
C ALA A 69 3.46 3.24 -3.21
N LEU A 70 4.29 3.50 -2.21
CA LEU A 70 4.47 4.84 -1.62
C LEU A 70 4.95 5.87 -2.65
N GLN A 71 5.86 5.46 -3.56
CA GLN A 71 6.29 6.32 -4.66
C GLN A 71 5.13 6.65 -5.63
N ALA A 72 4.29 5.67 -5.96
CA ALA A 72 3.11 5.88 -6.79
C ALA A 72 2.05 6.79 -6.12
N LEU A 73 2.00 6.79 -4.79
CA LEU A 73 1.12 7.64 -3.98
C LEU A 73 1.72 9.02 -3.68
N HIS A 74 2.89 9.35 -4.23
CA HIS A 74 3.62 10.59 -3.96
C HIS A 74 3.87 10.82 -2.46
N TRP A 75 4.04 9.74 -1.69
CA TRP A 75 4.36 9.85 -0.29
C TRP A 75 5.74 10.49 -0.08
N THR A 76 5.80 11.44 0.84
CA THR A 76 7.02 12.12 1.26
C THR A 76 7.42 11.62 2.65
N PRO A 77 8.67 11.15 2.84
CA PRO A 77 9.13 10.66 4.13
C PRO A 77 9.17 11.79 5.17
N GLU A 78 8.56 11.54 6.33
CA GLU A 78 8.61 12.46 7.48
C GLU A 78 9.95 12.34 8.24
N SER A 79 10.60 11.18 8.16
CA SER A 79 11.88 10.90 8.83
C SER A 79 13.00 10.57 7.85
N ASP A 80 14.22 10.94 8.20
CA ASP A 80 15.42 10.56 7.44
C ASP A 80 15.60 9.04 7.36
N ASN A 81 15.15 8.31 8.39
CA ASN A 81 15.23 6.85 8.40
C ASN A 81 14.32 6.24 7.34
N ASP A 82 13.06 6.69 7.27
CA ASP A 82 12.12 6.19 6.27
C ASP A 82 12.55 6.60 4.86
N ARG A 83 13.12 7.80 4.69
CA ARG A 83 13.70 8.25 3.42
C ARG A 83 14.82 7.33 2.95
N ARG A 84 15.80 7.05 3.81
CA ARG A 84 16.94 6.18 3.48
C ARG A 84 16.51 4.75 3.19
N LEU A 85 15.56 4.23 3.97
CA LEU A 85 15.01 2.90 3.73
C LEU A 85 14.29 2.83 2.38
N HIS A 86 13.47 3.84 2.06
CA HIS A 86 12.77 3.96 0.78
C HIS A 86 13.74 3.97 -0.41
N GLU A 87 14.76 4.82 -0.36
CA GLU A 87 15.82 4.91 -1.38
C GLU A 87 16.54 3.56 -1.56
N SER A 88 16.95 2.92 -0.45
CA SER A 88 17.62 1.62 -0.47
C SER A 88 16.77 0.50 -1.07
N LEU A 89 15.47 0.46 -0.75
CA LEU A 89 14.53 -0.53 -1.29
C LEU A 89 14.28 -0.35 -2.80
N LEU A 90 14.36 0.89 -3.28
CA LEU A 90 14.27 1.21 -4.71
C LEU A 90 15.61 1.08 -5.46
N GLY A 91 16.71 0.83 -4.75
CA GLY A 91 18.04 0.72 -5.33
C GLY A 91 18.61 2.05 -5.83
N ARG A 92 18.29 3.15 -5.14
CA ARG A 92 18.79 4.50 -5.42
C ARG A 92 19.92 4.90 -4.48
#